data_AF-A0AAD6NK93-F1
#
_entry.id   AF-A0AAD6NK93-F1
#
_cell.length_a   1.000
_cell.length_b   1.000
_cell.length_c   1.000
_cell.angle_alpha   90.00
_cell.angle_beta   90.00
_cell.angle_gamma   90.00
#
_symmetry.space_group_name_H-M   'P 1'
#
loop_
_entity.id
_entity.type
_entity.pdbx_description
1 polymer ?
#
loop_
_entity_poly.entity_id
_entity_poly.type
_entity_poly.pdbx_seq_one_letter_code
_entity_poly.pdbx_strand_id
1 'polypeptide(L)'
;MKVTPSRLLVSRRAQASLVTLAVTTLFLAFNTLSPVGHPSGFYTSPPPTHRPLAISAHSSTYVKYYETALSSSTGGRRRSFTSLTDPPGATAAQRILLLTIADDLDTFGESTLRDARRGGYNRTWTFNDYIARVRAQGMPASQMSLGLLTGSLVAFENYTSTLLALPRAMPWSSAEILYLPSLPLVPGGDNDAGNGRRTRQYMARLRNYLMASTLSDRYAHLVWLDADVVDLPRGLFARFVEVAGLSDRQDIKSLVVASVRVDDGSDSDETGEAGAPMEPEMPLSDPDGDESGQGQHDGTVKETQVARPVGLLTLRLQNASGRDVDRGSWRGYGRRPTAWELSQILDKGHSFKGQKDWAKALAQLLPGTRDEELIQLDAVGGSVLYMRAELVREGLVFPVYRIREGDHEEGNGGETEGLCYVAGRMGWGCYGLGGSWHALHADF
;
A
#
# COMPACT_ATOMS: atom_id res chain seq x y z
N MET A 1 1.24 -28.44 75.79
CA MET A 1 2.44 -27.67 76.17
C MET A 1 2.78 -26.72 75.04
N LYS A 2 2.76 -25.40 75.31
CA LYS A 2 3.07 -24.33 74.35
C LYS A 2 4.58 -24.21 74.16
N VAL A 3 5.06 -24.10 72.93
CA VAL A 3 6.37 -23.50 72.61
C VAL A 3 6.20 -22.64 71.35
N THR A 4 6.43 -21.35 71.52
CA THR A 4 6.45 -20.28 70.50
C THR A 4 7.77 -20.27 69.73
N PRO A 5 7.81 -19.89 68.44
CA PRO A 5 9.04 -19.49 67.79
C PRO A 5 9.17 -17.97 67.67
N SER A 6 10.33 -17.47 68.09
CA SER A 6 10.73 -16.07 68.10
C SER A 6 11.18 -15.59 66.72
N ARG A 7 10.75 -14.38 66.32
CA ARG A 7 11.22 -13.64 65.14
C ARG A 7 12.62 -13.09 65.37
N LEU A 8 13.50 -13.21 64.38
CA LEU A 8 14.73 -12.41 64.24
C LEU A 8 14.66 -11.62 62.93
N LEU A 9 14.58 -10.29 63.07
CA LEU A 9 14.74 -9.32 61.98
C LEU A 9 16.23 -9.24 61.59
N VAL A 10 16.52 -9.31 60.29
CA VAL A 10 17.81 -8.90 59.73
C VAL A 10 17.57 -7.83 58.66
N SER A 11 18.38 -6.78 58.73
CA SER A 11 18.19 -5.49 58.07
C SER A 11 18.59 -5.49 56.58
N ARG A 12 17.84 -4.71 55.77
CA ARG A 12 17.99 -4.55 54.31
C ARG A 12 19.25 -3.81 53.84
N ARG A 13 20.32 -3.70 54.64
CA ARG A 13 21.55 -2.95 54.27
C ARG A 13 22.75 -3.80 53.86
N ALA A 14 22.64 -5.13 53.85
CA ALA A 14 23.78 -6.03 53.54
C ALA A 14 23.75 -6.67 52.13
N GLN A 15 22.72 -6.44 51.31
CA GLN A 15 22.61 -7.08 49.98
C GLN A 15 23.12 -6.23 48.80
N ALA A 16 23.53 -4.98 49.02
CA ALA A 16 23.97 -4.08 47.94
C ALA A 16 25.48 -4.14 47.63
N SER A 17 26.30 -4.79 48.46
CA SER A 17 27.78 -4.80 48.29
C SER A 17 28.36 -6.07 47.68
N LEU A 18 27.55 -7.09 47.37
CA LEU A 18 28.01 -8.36 46.81
C LEU A 18 27.81 -8.50 45.30
N VAL A 19 26.98 -7.65 44.67
CA VAL A 19 26.72 -7.69 43.22
C VAL A 19 27.73 -6.84 42.43
N THR A 20 28.35 -5.85 43.05
CA THR A 20 29.32 -4.96 42.39
C THR A 20 30.72 -5.59 42.24
N LEU A 21 31.07 -6.61 43.03
CA LEU A 21 32.38 -7.27 42.97
C LEU A 21 32.49 -8.38 41.91
N ALA A 22 31.37 -8.85 41.35
CA ALA A 22 31.36 -9.92 40.35
C ALA A 22 31.51 -9.43 38.91
N VAL A 23 31.22 -8.14 38.64
CA VAL A 23 31.21 -7.58 37.28
C VAL A 23 32.59 -6.99 36.88
N THR A 24 33.45 -6.66 37.84
CA THR A 24 34.78 -6.08 37.56
C THR A 24 35.86 -7.14 37.29
N THR A 25 35.64 -8.39 37.70
CA THR A 25 36.65 -9.47 37.61
C THR A 25 36.56 -10.26 36.30
N LEU A 26 35.49 -10.08 35.51
CA LEU A 26 35.34 -10.71 34.18
C LEU A 26 35.89 -9.84 33.04
N PHE A 27 36.18 -8.56 33.29
CA PHE A 27 36.68 -7.60 32.29
C PHE A 27 38.21 -7.47 32.24
N LEU A 28 38.95 -8.15 33.12
CA LEU A 28 40.41 -8.04 33.24
C LEU A 28 41.19 -9.32 32.87
N ALA A 29 40.52 -10.36 32.37
CA ALA A 29 41.15 -11.65 32.03
C ALA A 29 41.32 -11.93 30.52
N PHE A 30 41.19 -10.92 29.64
CA PHE A 30 41.32 -11.10 28.18
C PHE A 30 42.32 -10.15 27.51
N ASN A 31 43.27 -9.60 28.25
CA ASN A 31 44.25 -8.64 27.72
C ASN A 31 45.68 -8.92 28.17
N THR A 32 46.18 -10.15 27.94
CA THR A 32 47.63 -10.42 27.86
C THR A 32 47.85 -11.71 27.08
N LEU A 33 48.07 -11.63 25.76
CA LEU A 33 48.85 -12.60 24.98
C LEU A 33 49.06 -12.03 23.56
N SER A 34 50.32 -11.90 23.17
CA SER A 34 50.80 -11.65 21.80
C SER A 34 52.11 -12.43 21.63
N PRO A 35 52.60 -12.68 20.40
CA PRO A 35 51.95 -13.36 19.29
C PRO A 35 52.79 -14.59 18.85
N VAL A 36 52.17 -15.67 18.37
CA VAL A 36 52.88 -16.77 17.70
C VAL A 36 52.44 -16.80 16.24
N GLY A 37 53.43 -16.80 15.35
CA GLY A 37 53.28 -16.54 13.92
C GLY A 37 52.79 -17.71 13.06
N HIS A 38 52.62 -17.34 11.78
CA HIS A 38 52.24 -18.09 10.56
C HIS A 38 50.76 -18.05 10.17
N PRO A 39 50.43 -18.12 8.85
CA PRO A 39 51.05 -17.48 7.70
C PRO A 39 50.05 -16.52 7.00
N SER A 40 50.58 -15.43 6.45
CA SER A 40 49.86 -14.47 5.63
C SER A 40 49.39 -15.10 4.32
N GLY A 41 48.07 -15.26 4.16
CA GLY A 41 47.49 -15.81 2.94
C GLY A 41 45.97 -15.87 2.92
N PHE A 42 45.27 -14.87 3.47
CA PHE A 42 43.85 -14.68 3.17
C PHE A 42 43.69 -13.44 2.31
N TYR A 43 43.56 -13.65 1.01
CA TYR A 43 42.97 -12.68 0.10
C TYR A 43 41.55 -12.39 0.60
N THR A 44 41.37 -11.27 1.30
CA THR A 44 40.05 -10.66 1.43
C THR A 44 39.72 -10.04 0.08
N SER A 45 39.17 -10.82 -0.83
CA SER A 45 38.47 -10.24 -1.98
C SER A 45 37.35 -9.34 -1.43
N PRO A 46 37.27 -8.07 -1.83
CA PRO A 46 36.11 -7.26 -1.51
C PRO A 46 34.86 -7.98 -2.03
N PRO A 47 33.68 -7.78 -1.40
CA PRO A 47 32.43 -8.35 -1.91
C PRO A 47 32.29 -7.92 -3.38
N PRO A 48 31.77 -8.81 -4.26
CA PRO A 48 31.62 -8.46 -5.66
C PRO A 48 30.67 -7.28 -5.72
N THR A 49 31.21 -6.09 -5.97
CA THR A 49 30.43 -4.96 -6.47
C THR A 49 30.03 -5.36 -7.88
N HIS A 50 28.96 -6.15 -8.01
CA HIS A 50 28.23 -6.27 -9.26
C HIS A 50 27.60 -4.89 -9.51
N ARG A 51 28.41 -3.94 -9.98
CA ARG A 51 27.87 -2.87 -10.81
C ARG A 51 27.24 -3.60 -11.99
N PRO A 52 25.92 -3.50 -12.21
CA PRO A 52 25.34 -4.07 -13.41
C PRO A 52 26.10 -3.47 -14.59
N LEU A 53 26.63 -4.33 -15.46
CA LEU A 53 27.38 -3.92 -16.65
C LEU A 53 26.46 -3.01 -17.48
N ALA A 54 26.77 -1.71 -17.47
CA ALA A 54 26.00 -0.73 -18.21
C ALA A 54 26.12 -1.06 -19.71
N ILE A 55 24.99 -1.32 -20.35
CA ILE A 55 24.89 -1.66 -21.77
C ILE A 55 25.10 -0.40 -22.62
N SER A 56 24.63 0.75 -22.13
CA SER A 56 24.84 2.05 -22.75
C SER A 56 24.61 3.18 -21.73
N ALA A 57 25.17 4.36 -22.02
CA ALA A 57 24.94 5.58 -21.25
C ALA A 57 24.60 6.73 -22.21
N HIS A 58 23.55 7.50 -21.90
CA HIS A 58 23.10 8.64 -22.70
C HIS A 58 22.73 9.81 -21.78
N SER A 59 22.86 11.04 -22.28
CA SER A 59 22.56 12.26 -21.52
C SER A 59 21.91 13.35 -22.38
N SER A 60 21.00 14.11 -21.78
CA SER A 60 20.51 15.41 -22.25
C SER A 60 20.92 16.52 -21.28
N THR A 61 20.40 17.74 -21.45
CA THR A 61 20.65 18.86 -20.55
C THR A 61 20.24 18.57 -19.10
N TYR A 62 19.16 17.81 -18.91
CA TYR A 62 18.54 17.64 -17.58
C TYR A 62 18.62 16.21 -17.04
N VAL A 63 18.84 15.22 -17.89
CA VAL A 63 18.70 13.81 -17.51
C VAL A 63 19.84 13.00 -18.11
N LYS A 64 20.40 12.07 -17.34
CA LYS A 64 21.21 10.97 -17.85
C LYS A 64 20.56 9.64 -17.53
N TYR A 65 20.81 8.62 -18.34
CA TYR A 65 20.43 7.26 -17.98
C TYR A 65 21.49 6.24 -18.37
N TYR A 66 21.43 5.10 -17.71
CA TYR A 66 22.14 3.89 -18.10
C TYR A 66 21.15 2.74 -18.28
N GLU A 67 21.46 1.84 -19.21
CA GLU A 67 20.66 0.64 -19.45
C GLU A 67 21.35 -0.61 -18.90
N THR A 68 20.56 -1.51 -18.31
CA THR A 68 21.00 -2.82 -17.79
C THR A 68 19.99 -3.89 -18.16
N ALA A 69 20.44 -5.15 -18.31
CA ALA A 69 19.52 -6.27 -18.48
C ALA A 69 18.83 -6.58 -17.14
N LEU A 70 17.50 -6.76 -17.16
CA LEU A 70 16.75 -7.22 -15.98
C LEU A 70 16.93 -8.72 -15.73
N SER A 71 16.99 -9.48 -16.82
CA SER A 71 17.27 -10.91 -16.83
C SER A 71 17.89 -11.27 -18.17
N SER A 72 18.92 -12.12 -18.14
CA SER A 72 19.56 -12.62 -19.36
C SER A 72 18.64 -13.54 -20.18
N SER A 73 17.60 -14.12 -19.58
CA SER A 73 16.75 -15.13 -20.23
C SER A 73 15.43 -14.60 -20.81
N THR A 74 14.90 -13.48 -20.31
CA THR A 74 13.58 -12.95 -20.74
C THR A 74 13.67 -11.76 -21.69
N GLY A 75 14.88 -11.25 -21.96
CA GLY A 75 15.07 -10.05 -22.78
C GLY A 75 14.59 -8.75 -22.11
N GLY A 76 14.23 -8.80 -20.82
CA GLY A 76 13.81 -7.63 -20.05
C GLY A 76 14.94 -6.61 -19.88
N ARG A 77 14.60 -5.32 -19.88
CA ARG A 77 15.55 -4.21 -19.81
C ARG A 77 15.17 -3.24 -18.71
N ARG A 78 16.18 -2.63 -18.08
CA ARG A 78 16.03 -1.57 -17.08
C ARG A 78 16.80 -0.35 -17.54
N ARG A 79 16.13 0.80 -17.60
CA ARG A 79 16.77 2.11 -17.74
C ARG A 79 16.63 2.89 -16.46
N SER A 80 17.77 3.24 -15.88
CA SER A 80 17.87 4.00 -14.64
C SER A 80 18.27 5.44 -14.97
N PHE A 81 17.36 6.38 -14.73
CA PHE A 81 17.50 7.79 -15.02
C PHE A 81 17.89 8.57 -13.76
N THR A 82 18.74 9.57 -13.91
CA THR A 82 19.13 10.50 -12.84
C THR A 82 19.03 11.93 -13.36
N SER A 83 18.44 12.81 -12.54
CA SER A 83 18.44 14.26 -12.81
C SER A 83 19.87 14.81 -12.73
N LEU A 84 20.29 15.61 -13.71
CA LEU A 84 21.63 16.22 -13.78
C LEU A 84 21.71 17.58 -13.11
N THR A 85 20.60 18.29 -13.01
CA THR A 85 20.50 19.50 -12.21
C THR A 85 20.04 19.10 -10.81
N ASP A 86 20.83 19.46 -9.79
CA ASP A 86 20.50 19.20 -8.39
C ASP A 86 19.11 19.78 -8.06
N PRO A 87 18.19 18.99 -7.50
CA PRO A 87 17.20 19.58 -6.62
C PRO A 87 17.98 20.09 -5.38
N PRO A 88 17.92 21.38 -5.03
CA PRO A 88 18.65 21.90 -3.87
C PRO A 88 18.33 21.07 -2.62
N GLY A 89 19.35 20.51 -1.97
CA GLY A 89 19.22 19.78 -0.70
C GLY A 89 19.16 18.24 -0.77
N ALA A 90 20.01 17.58 -1.57
CA ALA A 90 20.14 16.11 -1.62
C ALA A 90 20.74 15.45 -0.34
N THR A 91 20.54 16.06 0.83
CA THR A 91 20.69 15.42 2.15
C THR A 91 19.36 14.90 2.69
N ALA A 92 18.22 15.18 2.02
CA ALA A 92 16.95 14.56 2.36
C ALA A 92 16.96 13.08 1.93
N ALA A 93 16.94 12.16 2.90
CA ALA A 93 16.65 10.75 2.66
C ALA A 93 15.39 10.67 1.79
N GLN A 94 15.51 10.16 0.57
CA GLN A 94 14.43 10.16 -0.40
C GLN A 94 13.25 9.35 0.12
N ARG A 95 12.07 9.95 0.29
CA ARG A 95 11.02 9.31 1.07
C ARG A 95 9.92 8.67 0.24
N ILE A 96 9.66 9.13 -0.98
CA ILE A 96 8.52 8.66 -1.78
C ILE A 96 9.01 7.96 -3.04
N LEU A 97 8.57 6.71 -3.22
CA LEU A 97 8.65 5.98 -4.47
C LEU A 97 7.25 5.95 -5.11
N LEU A 98 7.11 6.67 -6.22
CA LEU A 98 5.92 6.64 -7.07
C LEU A 98 6.01 5.43 -8.00
N LEU A 99 4.94 4.65 -8.10
CA LEU A 99 4.88 3.39 -8.84
C LEU A 99 3.74 3.45 -9.85
N THR A 100 4.04 3.07 -11.10
CA THR A 100 3.03 3.03 -12.16
C THR A 100 3.28 1.87 -13.13
N ILE A 101 2.21 1.30 -13.66
CA ILE A 101 2.26 0.32 -14.74
C ILE A 101 1.56 0.94 -15.93
N ALA A 102 2.22 0.97 -17.08
CA ALA A 102 1.67 1.46 -18.34
C ALA A 102 2.11 0.52 -19.45
N ASP A 103 1.20 -0.32 -19.95
CA ASP A 103 1.59 -1.41 -20.84
C ASP A 103 1.87 -0.93 -22.26
N ASP A 104 1.25 0.17 -22.67
CA ASP A 104 1.42 0.82 -23.97
C ASP A 104 1.26 2.36 -23.89
N LEU A 105 1.19 3.01 -25.05
CA LEU A 105 1.01 4.47 -25.14
C LEU A 105 -0.43 4.90 -24.83
N ASP A 106 -1.39 4.02 -25.03
CA ASP A 106 -2.82 4.29 -24.85
C ASP A 106 -3.25 4.09 -23.39
N THR A 107 -2.41 3.43 -22.58
CA THR A 107 -2.65 3.14 -21.16
C THR A 107 -2.79 4.41 -20.31
N PHE A 108 -2.25 5.56 -20.74
CA PHE A 108 -2.48 6.84 -20.06
C PHE A 108 -3.92 7.36 -20.22
N GLY A 109 -4.68 6.74 -21.11
CA GLY A 109 -6.10 6.95 -21.33
C GLY A 109 -6.41 7.96 -22.42
N GLU A 110 -7.62 7.83 -22.97
CA GLU A 110 -8.28 8.89 -23.72
C GLU A 110 -9.44 9.40 -22.88
N SER A 111 -9.60 10.71 -22.74
CA SER A 111 -10.78 11.29 -22.10
C SER A 111 -11.57 12.12 -23.09
N THR A 112 -12.87 11.91 -23.14
CA THR A 112 -13.81 12.84 -23.77
C THR A 112 -14.13 13.97 -22.79
N LEU A 113 -13.41 15.10 -22.88
CA LEU A 113 -13.78 16.28 -22.09
C LEU A 113 -14.97 16.97 -22.76
N ARG A 114 -16.16 16.85 -22.16
CA ARG A 114 -17.33 17.63 -22.57
C ARG A 114 -17.21 19.06 -22.05
N ASP A 115 -16.60 19.95 -22.84
CA ASP A 115 -16.71 21.39 -22.62
C ASP A 115 -18.13 21.85 -23.03
N ALA A 116 -18.92 22.30 -22.05
CA ALA A 116 -20.27 22.81 -22.26
C ALA A 116 -20.34 24.02 -23.22
N ARG A 117 -19.22 24.69 -23.50
CA ARG A 117 -19.14 25.85 -24.42
C ARG A 117 -18.52 25.52 -25.79
N ARG A 118 -17.85 24.37 -25.95
CA ARG A 118 -17.09 24.03 -27.17
C ARG A 118 -17.50 22.73 -27.85
N GLY A 119 -18.46 21.99 -27.29
CA GLY A 119 -18.72 20.61 -27.72
C GLY A 119 -17.57 19.72 -27.25
N GLY A 120 -17.88 18.49 -26.84
CA GLY A 120 -16.84 17.63 -26.27
C GLY A 120 -15.69 17.38 -27.25
N TYR A 121 -14.45 17.41 -26.76
CA TYR A 121 -13.28 17.03 -27.53
C TYR A 121 -12.59 15.84 -26.88
N ASN A 122 -12.12 14.92 -27.71
CA ASN A 122 -11.30 13.81 -27.26
C ASN A 122 -9.89 14.33 -26.99
N ARG A 123 -9.37 14.03 -25.81
CA ARG A 123 -7.99 14.27 -25.43
C ARG A 123 -7.34 12.94 -25.11
N THR A 124 -6.29 12.59 -25.84
CA THR A 124 -5.39 11.51 -25.50
C THR A 124 -4.38 12.01 -24.48
N TRP A 125 -4.22 11.28 -23.37
CA TRP A 125 -3.25 11.60 -22.33
C TRP A 125 -1.94 10.89 -22.60
N THR A 126 -0.83 11.55 -22.27
CA THR A 126 0.50 11.05 -22.56
C THR A 126 1.33 10.92 -21.29
N PHE A 127 2.48 10.24 -21.39
CA PHE A 127 3.46 10.22 -20.30
C PHE A 127 3.95 11.63 -19.91
N ASN A 128 4.01 12.57 -20.87
CA ASN A 128 4.34 13.96 -20.56
C ASN A 128 3.25 14.64 -19.71
N ASP A 129 1.97 14.34 -19.96
CA ASP A 129 0.88 14.81 -19.10
C ASP A 129 0.97 14.20 -17.70
N TYR A 130 1.30 12.90 -17.58
CA TYR A 130 1.56 12.25 -16.29
C TYR A 130 2.68 12.96 -15.51
N ILE A 131 3.81 13.26 -16.16
CA ILE A 131 4.92 14.03 -15.57
C ILE A 131 4.42 15.41 -15.10
N ALA A 132 3.58 16.09 -15.89
CA ALA A 132 3.02 17.38 -15.53
C ALA A 132 2.10 17.29 -14.30
N ARG A 133 1.27 16.24 -14.19
CA ARG A 133 0.40 15.98 -13.03
C ARG A 133 1.22 15.73 -11.76
N VAL A 134 2.26 14.91 -11.84
CA VAL A 134 3.17 14.66 -10.71
C VAL A 134 3.86 15.95 -10.29
N ARG A 135 4.33 16.78 -11.25
CA ARG A 135 4.93 18.08 -10.94
C ARG A 135 3.96 19.03 -10.25
N ALA A 136 2.68 19.00 -10.62
CA ALA A 136 1.66 19.86 -10.04
C ALA A 136 1.38 19.56 -8.55
N GLN A 137 1.81 18.40 -8.04
CA GLN A 137 1.75 18.07 -6.61
C GLN A 137 2.69 18.91 -5.74
N GLY A 138 3.67 19.61 -6.33
CA GLY A 138 4.52 20.56 -5.62
C GLY A 138 5.54 19.91 -4.67
N MET A 139 5.78 18.61 -4.80
CA MET A 139 6.76 17.89 -4.00
C MET A 139 8.19 18.25 -4.44
N PRO A 140 9.15 18.39 -3.50
CA PRO A 140 10.56 18.54 -3.86
C PRO A 140 11.06 17.32 -4.65
N ALA A 141 11.67 17.53 -5.81
CA ALA A 141 12.15 16.42 -6.64
C ALA A 141 13.18 15.54 -5.91
N SER A 142 13.93 16.09 -4.96
CA SER A 142 14.85 15.34 -4.08
C SER A 142 14.14 14.29 -3.21
N GLN A 143 12.85 14.43 -2.95
CA GLN A 143 12.09 13.50 -2.10
C GLN A 143 11.39 12.40 -2.89
N MET A 144 11.40 12.47 -4.21
CA MET A 144 10.67 11.56 -5.08
C MET A 144 11.58 10.75 -6.00
N SER A 145 11.15 9.51 -6.24
CA SER A 145 11.59 8.65 -7.33
C SER A 145 10.40 8.04 -8.06
N LEU A 146 10.58 7.67 -9.32
CA LEU A 146 9.60 6.93 -10.12
C LEU A 146 10.07 5.49 -10.37
N GLY A 147 9.19 4.53 -10.22
CA GLY A 147 9.28 3.20 -10.81
C GLY A 147 8.16 3.01 -11.82
N LEU A 148 8.50 2.68 -13.06
CA LEU A 148 7.55 2.44 -14.14
C LEU A 148 7.80 1.06 -14.74
N LEU A 149 6.74 0.27 -14.92
CA LEU A 149 6.79 -1.02 -15.63
C LEU A 149 5.95 -0.96 -16.91
N THR A 150 6.48 -1.51 -18.00
CA THR A 150 5.79 -1.64 -19.28
C THR A 150 6.12 -2.98 -19.95
N GLY A 151 5.13 -3.61 -20.59
CA GLY A 151 5.32 -4.76 -21.48
C GLY A 151 5.53 -4.40 -22.94
N SER A 152 5.35 -3.12 -23.32
CA SER A 152 5.59 -2.64 -24.69
C SER A 152 6.98 -2.04 -24.86
N LEU A 153 7.73 -2.57 -25.82
CA LEU A 153 9.01 -2.00 -26.21
C LEU A 153 8.84 -0.61 -26.83
N VAL A 154 7.75 -0.38 -27.57
CA VAL A 154 7.44 0.94 -28.16
C VAL A 154 7.24 1.99 -27.06
N ALA A 155 6.48 1.63 -26.02
CA ALA A 155 6.26 2.49 -24.86
C ALA A 155 7.57 2.76 -24.10
N PHE A 156 8.37 1.72 -23.87
CA PHE A 156 9.68 1.84 -23.23
C PHE A 156 10.61 2.87 -23.92
N GLU A 157 10.69 2.81 -25.25
CA GLU A 157 11.49 3.75 -26.04
C GLU A 157 10.88 5.17 -26.03
N ASN A 158 9.55 5.27 -26.09
CA ASN A 158 8.84 6.55 -26.03
C ASN A 158 9.03 7.26 -24.69
N TYR A 159 8.91 6.55 -23.56
CA TYR A 159 9.09 7.13 -22.24
C TYR A 159 10.53 7.62 -22.05
N THR A 160 11.50 6.86 -22.57
CA THR A 160 12.91 7.26 -22.57
C THR A 160 13.11 8.55 -23.36
N SER A 161 12.59 8.61 -24.59
CA SER A 161 12.69 9.79 -25.45
C SER A 161 12.01 11.01 -24.82
N THR A 162 10.86 10.78 -24.17
CA THR A 162 10.12 11.82 -23.43
C THR A 162 10.96 12.41 -22.30
N LEU A 163 11.61 11.58 -21.46
CA LEU A 163 12.48 12.05 -20.37
C LEU A 163 13.70 12.82 -20.88
N LEU A 164 14.29 12.37 -21.99
CA LEU A 164 15.43 13.07 -22.60
C LEU A 164 15.05 14.44 -23.18
N ALA A 165 13.83 14.55 -23.71
CA ALA A 165 13.31 15.75 -24.36
C ALA A 165 12.63 16.75 -23.40
N LEU A 166 12.64 16.48 -22.08
CA LEU A 166 12.01 17.38 -21.11
C LEU A 166 12.62 18.79 -21.19
N PRO A 167 11.79 19.86 -21.18
CA PRO A 167 12.29 21.24 -21.25
C PRO A 167 12.88 21.73 -19.92
N ARG A 168 12.78 20.94 -18.85
CA ARG A 168 13.23 21.24 -17.48
C ARG A 168 13.45 19.95 -16.69
N ALA A 169 14.16 20.04 -15.56
CA ALA A 169 14.42 18.93 -14.66
C ALA A 169 13.18 18.10 -14.32
N MET A 170 13.34 16.78 -14.18
CA MET A 170 12.28 15.85 -13.77
C MET A 170 11.66 16.26 -12.43
N PRO A 171 10.38 15.96 -12.15
CA PRO A 171 9.78 16.22 -10.84
C PRO A 171 10.19 15.20 -9.77
N TRP A 172 11.15 14.32 -10.09
CA TRP A 172 11.79 13.35 -9.22
C TRP A 172 13.29 13.32 -9.50
N SER A 173 14.07 12.91 -8.51
CA SER A 173 15.52 12.84 -8.59
C SER A 173 16.02 11.66 -9.43
N SER A 174 15.27 10.55 -9.43
CA SER A 174 15.56 9.34 -10.20
C SER A 174 14.29 8.69 -10.73
N ALA A 175 14.42 7.97 -11.84
CA ALA A 175 13.38 7.10 -12.36
C ALA A 175 13.97 5.76 -12.79
N GLU A 176 13.25 4.67 -12.54
CA GLU A 176 13.54 3.33 -13.03
C GLU A 176 12.42 2.94 -13.99
N ILE A 177 12.73 2.80 -15.28
CA ILE A 177 11.80 2.27 -16.27
C ILE A 177 12.19 0.83 -16.57
N LEU A 178 11.26 -0.09 -16.34
CA LEU A 178 11.42 -1.52 -16.52
C LEU A 178 10.59 -1.96 -17.73
N TYR A 179 11.27 -2.54 -18.72
CA TYR A 179 10.63 -3.25 -19.81
C TYR A 179 10.63 -4.75 -19.50
N LEU A 180 9.43 -5.33 -19.45
CA LEU A 180 9.24 -6.74 -19.18
C LEU A 180 8.24 -7.33 -20.19
N PRO A 181 8.69 -7.99 -21.28
CA PRO A 181 7.80 -8.47 -22.34
C PRO A 181 6.75 -9.48 -21.85
N SER A 182 7.11 -10.26 -20.84
CA SER A 182 6.18 -11.14 -20.14
C SER A 182 6.70 -11.48 -18.76
N LEU A 183 5.80 -11.63 -17.80
CA LEU A 183 6.09 -12.38 -16.58
C LEU A 183 5.97 -13.87 -16.89
N PRO A 184 6.93 -14.72 -16.45
CA PRO A 184 6.78 -16.17 -16.54
C PRO A 184 5.45 -16.59 -15.93
N LEU A 185 4.55 -17.23 -16.70
CA LEU A 185 3.32 -17.78 -16.14
C LEU A 185 3.65 -18.97 -15.25
N VAL A 186 2.87 -19.16 -14.17
CA VAL A 186 3.00 -20.38 -13.36
C VAL A 186 2.57 -21.57 -14.24
N PRO A 187 3.39 -22.63 -14.37
CA PRO A 187 3.01 -23.80 -15.16
C PRO A 187 1.70 -24.41 -14.66
N GLY A 188 0.76 -24.70 -15.57
CA GLY A 188 -0.55 -25.30 -15.25
C GLY A 188 -1.75 -24.34 -15.22
N GLY A 189 -1.58 -23.07 -15.60
CA GLY A 189 -2.70 -22.14 -15.79
C GLY A 189 -3.15 -22.05 -17.25
N ASP A 190 -4.27 -22.70 -17.62
CA ASP A 190 -4.83 -22.76 -18.99
C ASP A 190 -4.87 -21.43 -19.76
N ASN A 191 -4.75 -21.44 -21.08
CA ASN A 191 -4.71 -20.25 -21.96
C ASN A 191 -6.06 -19.51 -22.13
N ASP A 192 -6.89 -19.40 -21.11
CA ASP A 192 -8.18 -18.69 -21.20
C ASP A 192 -8.02 -17.20 -20.89
N ALA A 193 -7.83 -16.43 -21.96
CA ALA A 193 -7.82 -14.96 -21.99
C ALA A 193 -9.20 -14.30 -21.71
N GLY A 194 -10.17 -15.05 -21.16
CA GLY A 194 -11.56 -14.62 -21.05
C GLY A 194 -12.08 -14.33 -19.63
N ASN A 195 -11.29 -14.50 -18.57
CA ASN A 195 -11.78 -14.39 -17.19
C ASN A 195 -11.07 -13.28 -16.41
N GLY A 196 -11.79 -12.21 -16.03
CA GLY A 196 -11.26 -11.03 -15.34
C GLY A 196 -10.50 -11.34 -14.03
N ARG A 197 -10.67 -12.53 -13.46
CA ARG A 197 -9.89 -13.06 -12.34
C ARG A 197 -8.40 -13.26 -12.68
N ARG A 198 -8.06 -13.75 -13.88
CA ARG A 198 -6.65 -13.93 -14.33
C ARG A 198 -5.95 -12.60 -14.57
N THR A 199 -6.69 -11.58 -15.05
CA THR A 199 -6.17 -10.21 -15.22
C THR A 199 -5.75 -9.61 -13.88
N ARG A 200 -6.58 -9.72 -12.83
CA ARG A 200 -6.24 -9.19 -11.49
C ARG A 200 -5.06 -9.91 -10.83
N GLN A 201 -4.97 -11.23 -10.98
CA GLN A 201 -3.80 -11.99 -10.50
C GLN A 201 -2.53 -11.57 -11.23
N TYR A 202 -2.59 -11.40 -12.55
CA TYR A 202 -1.47 -10.91 -13.34
C TYR A 202 -1.05 -9.50 -12.92
N MET A 203 -2.01 -8.59 -12.72
CA MET A 203 -1.75 -7.24 -12.20
C MET A 203 -1.12 -7.25 -10.81
N ALA A 204 -1.61 -8.10 -9.89
CA ALA A 204 -0.99 -8.27 -8.58
C ALA A 204 0.47 -8.72 -8.69
N ARG A 205 0.78 -9.64 -9.61
CA ARG A 205 2.16 -10.09 -9.88
C ARG A 205 3.03 -8.97 -10.45
N LEU A 206 2.52 -8.19 -11.41
CA LEU A 206 3.24 -7.04 -11.96
C LEU A 206 3.52 -5.98 -10.89
N ARG A 207 2.53 -5.68 -10.03
CA ARG A 207 2.69 -4.73 -8.93
C ARG A 207 3.77 -5.19 -7.95
N ASN A 208 3.69 -6.44 -7.52
CA ASN A 208 4.71 -7.04 -6.65
C ASN A 208 6.10 -7.04 -7.30
N TYR A 209 6.19 -7.37 -8.60
CA TYR A 209 7.45 -7.37 -9.33
C TYR A 209 8.07 -5.98 -9.40
N LEU A 210 7.28 -4.96 -9.78
CA LEU A 210 7.77 -3.58 -9.86
C LEU A 210 8.21 -3.07 -8.48
N MET A 211 7.41 -3.30 -7.43
CA MET A 211 7.77 -2.97 -6.06
C MET A 211 9.08 -3.63 -5.64
N ALA A 212 9.18 -4.95 -5.75
CA ALA A 212 10.38 -5.70 -5.35
C ALA A 212 11.62 -5.27 -6.15
N SER A 213 11.44 -4.87 -7.42
CA SER A 213 12.52 -4.46 -8.31
C SER A 213 13.05 -3.04 -8.06
N THR A 214 12.26 -2.18 -7.42
CA THR A 214 12.55 -0.73 -7.27
C THR A 214 12.64 -0.26 -5.83
N LEU A 215 12.04 -0.99 -4.88
CA LEU A 215 12.09 -0.68 -3.45
C LEU A 215 13.52 -0.84 -2.90
N SER A 216 13.94 0.12 -2.10
CA SER A 216 15.18 0.09 -1.30
C SER A 216 14.91 0.71 0.07
N ASP A 217 15.85 0.58 1.00
CA ASP A 217 15.79 1.08 2.38
C ASP A 217 15.55 2.59 2.51
N ARG A 218 15.93 3.39 1.50
CA ARG A 218 15.76 4.84 1.49
C ARG A 218 14.30 5.32 1.57
N TYR A 219 13.35 4.59 0.98
CA TYR A 219 11.96 5.04 0.86
C TYR A 219 11.16 4.80 2.14
N ALA A 220 10.35 5.76 2.58
CA ALA A 220 9.41 5.57 3.69
C ALA A 220 7.96 5.36 3.20
N HIS A 221 7.67 5.84 2.01
CA HIS A 221 6.35 5.99 1.44
C HIS A 221 6.34 5.44 0.01
N LEU A 222 5.33 4.64 -0.30
CA LEU A 222 5.03 4.19 -1.65
C LEU A 222 3.72 4.82 -2.09
N VAL A 223 3.65 5.25 -3.34
CA VAL A 223 2.41 5.74 -3.95
C VAL A 223 2.23 5.00 -5.26
N TRP A 224 1.22 4.16 -5.33
CA TRP A 224 0.71 3.62 -6.58
C TRP A 224 -0.19 4.66 -7.24
N LEU A 225 0.09 4.94 -8.50
CA LEU A 225 -0.68 5.84 -9.35
C LEU A 225 -0.83 5.19 -10.72
N ASP A 226 -2.02 4.67 -11.03
CA ASP A 226 -2.33 4.10 -12.34
C ASP A 226 -2.20 5.20 -13.42
N ALA A 227 -1.83 4.80 -14.64
CA ALA A 227 -1.48 5.73 -15.72
C ALA A 227 -2.70 6.51 -16.27
N ASP A 228 -3.88 5.91 -16.19
CA ASP A 228 -5.20 6.42 -16.59
C ASP A 228 -5.85 7.33 -15.55
N VAL A 229 -5.18 7.63 -14.43
CA VAL A 229 -5.59 8.70 -13.52
C VAL A 229 -5.21 10.05 -14.12
N VAL A 230 -6.20 10.76 -14.63
CA VAL A 230 -6.05 11.96 -15.48
C VAL A 230 -6.10 13.28 -14.73
N ASP A 231 -6.55 13.29 -13.48
CA ASP A 231 -6.47 14.46 -12.61
C ASP A 231 -6.26 14.05 -11.15
N LEU A 232 -5.50 14.86 -10.43
CA LEU A 232 -5.18 14.64 -9.02
C LEU A 232 -5.42 15.94 -8.23
N PRO A 233 -5.98 15.85 -7.02
CA PRO A 233 -6.10 17.01 -6.15
C PRO A 233 -4.70 17.50 -5.79
N ARG A 234 -4.54 18.83 -5.72
CA ARG A 234 -3.23 19.44 -5.44
C ARG A 234 -2.79 19.09 -4.02
N GLY A 235 -1.52 18.72 -3.85
CA GLY A 235 -0.95 18.41 -2.55
C GLY A 235 -1.34 17.04 -1.99
N LEU A 236 -1.94 16.16 -2.79
CA LEU A 236 -2.30 14.80 -2.38
C LEU A 236 -1.12 14.02 -1.78
N PHE A 237 0.06 14.10 -2.42
CA PHE A 237 1.24 13.38 -1.94
C PHE A 237 1.73 13.92 -0.60
N ALA A 238 1.66 15.24 -0.39
CA ALA A 238 1.97 15.85 0.90
C ALA A 238 0.96 15.41 1.96
N ARG A 239 -0.34 15.35 1.62
CA ARG A 239 -1.39 14.87 2.51
C ARG A 239 -1.18 13.42 2.93
N PHE A 240 -0.82 12.52 2.01
CA PHE A 240 -0.51 11.13 2.36
C PHE A 240 0.63 11.03 3.38
N VAL A 241 1.73 11.77 3.15
CA VAL A 241 2.88 11.79 4.08
C VAL A 241 2.51 12.40 5.42
N GLU A 242 1.71 13.46 5.43
CA GLU A 242 1.22 14.11 6.64
C GLU A 242 0.41 13.14 7.50
N VAL A 243 -0.62 12.50 6.93
CA VAL A 243 -1.52 11.57 7.64
C VAL A 243 -0.73 10.37 8.17
N ALA A 244 0.17 9.81 7.36
CA ALA A 244 1.06 8.76 7.83
C ALA A 244 1.94 9.23 9.00
N GLY A 245 2.50 10.44 8.93
CA GLY A 245 3.32 11.00 10.01
C GLY A 245 2.55 11.27 11.31
N LEU A 246 1.26 11.64 11.22
CA LEU A 246 0.39 11.81 12.39
C LEU A 246 0.17 10.48 13.11
N SER A 247 -0.05 9.41 12.36
CA SER A 247 -0.27 8.08 12.90
C SER A 247 0.93 7.50 13.67
N ASP A 248 2.15 7.96 13.42
CA ASP A 248 3.34 7.50 14.13
C ASP A 248 3.51 8.20 15.50
N ARG A 249 2.81 9.33 15.70
CA ARG A 249 3.02 10.22 16.85
C ARG A 249 1.81 10.31 17.77
N GLN A 250 0.62 9.96 17.28
CA GLN A 250 -0.64 10.25 17.94
C GLN A 250 -1.68 9.15 17.71
N ASP A 251 -2.65 9.06 18.63
CA ASP A 251 -3.86 8.27 18.43
C ASP A 251 -4.74 8.96 17.36
N ILE A 252 -5.00 8.27 16.25
CA ILE A 252 -5.77 8.81 15.13
C ILE A 252 -7.29 8.69 15.31
N LYS A 253 -7.78 8.15 16.44
CA LYS A 253 -9.23 7.97 16.68
C LYS A 253 -10.07 9.22 16.43
N SER A 254 -9.55 10.41 16.72
CA SER A 254 -10.25 11.68 16.50
C SER A 254 -10.38 12.06 15.03
N LEU A 255 -9.52 11.51 14.16
CA LEU A 255 -9.54 11.72 12.71
C LEU A 255 -10.44 10.70 12.02
N VAL A 256 -10.63 9.51 12.61
CA VAL A 256 -11.42 8.45 12.00
C VAL A 256 -12.91 8.69 12.25
N VAL A 257 -13.67 8.81 11.17
CA VAL A 257 -15.13 8.89 11.24
C VAL A 257 -15.66 7.55 11.73
N ALA A 258 -16.30 7.54 12.91
CA ALA A 258 -17.08 6.41 13.37
C ALA A 258 -18.18 6.16 12.32
N SER A 259 -18.07 5.04 11.64
CA SER A 259 -18.85 4.66 10.46
C SER A 259 -20.34 5.05 10.55
N VAL A 260 -20.76 5.84 9.56
CA VAL A 260 -22.14 6.12 9.13
C VAL A 260 -23.03 6.86 10.15
N ARG A 261 -23.22 8.17 9.95
CA ARG A 261 -24.47 8.83 10.37
C ARG A 261 -25.55 8.42 9.36
N VAL A 262 -26.15 7.24 9.54
CA VAL A 262 -27.41 6.94 8.87
C VAL A 262 -28.46 7.74 9.61
N ASP A 263 -29.11 8.69 8.93
CA ASP A 263 -30.41 9.14 9.39
C ASP A 263 -31.33 7.93 9.33
N ASP A 264 -31.67 7.39 10.50
CA ASP A 264 -32.65 6.33 10.67
C ASP A 264 -34.01 6.89 10.28
N GLY A 265 -34.30 6.85 8.98
CA GLY A 265 -35.66 6.98 8.46
C GLY A 265 -36.49 5.87 9.07
N SER A 266 -37.33 6.23 10.01
CA SER A 266 -38.31 5.36 10.65
C SER A 266 -39.19 4.69 9.59
N ASP A 267 -39.01 3.39 9.39
CA ASP A 267 -40.09 2.51 8.99
C ASP A 267 -40.01 1.25 9.85
N SER A 268 -40.96 1.17 10.77
CA SER A 268 -41.38 -0.06 11.40
C SER A 268 -41.87 -1.01 10.32
N ASP A 269 -41.26 -2.20 10.20
CA ASP A 269 -42.00 -3.46 10.31
C ASP A 269 -41.07 -4.69 10.26
N GLU A 270 -41.21 -5.45 11.35
CA GLU A 270 -41.11 -6.89 11.59
C GLU A 270 -40.32 -7.87 10.68
N THR A 271 -39.51 -8.65 11.40
CA THR A 271 -39.16 -10.08 11.23
C THR A 271 -38.29 -10.52 10.05
N GLY A 272 -37.03 -10.80 10.38
CA GLY A 272 -36.13 -11.66 9.61
C GLY A 272 -34.97 -12.08 10.49
N GLU A 273 -34.91 -13.36 10.84
CA GLU A 273 -33.85 -13.97 11.66
C GLU A 273 -32.46 -13.62 11.11
N ALA A 274 -31.63 -13.02 11.97
CA ALA A 274 -30.23 -12.79 11.69
C ALA A 274 -29.48 -14.12 11.77
N GLY A 275 -28.87 -14.54 10.67
CA GLY A 275 -27.91 -15.64 10.66
C GLY A 275 -26.76 -15.34 11.63
N ALA A 276 -26.56 -16.22 12.60
CA ALA A 276 -25.49 -16.12 13.58
C ALA A 276 -24.11 -16.14 12.88
N PRO A 277 -23.11 -15.40 13.40
CA PRO A 277 -21.76 -15.51 12.89
C PRO A 277 -21.17 -16.89 13.25
N MET A 278 -20.76 -17.63 12.23
CA MET A 278 -20.07 -18.90 12.38
C MET A 278 -18.59 -18.61 12.67
N GLU A 279 -18.15 -18.90 13.90
CA GLU A 279 -16.72 -18.97 14.21
C GLU A 279 -16.08 -20.16 13.46
N PRO A 280 -14.88 -20.02 12.89
CA PRO A 280 -14.18 -21.14 12.27
C PRO A 280 -13.51 -21.98 13.36
N GLU A 281 -14.11 -23.13 13.69
CA GLU A 281 -13.42 -24.19 14.42
C GLU A 281 -12.38 -24.84 13.50
N MET A 282 -11.10 -24.81 13.90
CA MET A 282 -10.10 -25.78 13.43
C MET A 282 -9.87 -26.81 14.54
N PRO A 283 -9.93 -28.13 14.24
CA PRO A 283 -9.62 -29.13 15.23
C PRO A 283 -8.09 -29.33 15.28
N LEU A 284 -7.49 -28.98 16.41
CA LEU A 284 -6.28 -29.65 16.89
C LEU A 284 -6.73 -30.58 18.01
N SER A 285 -6.82 -31.86 17.68
CA SER A 285 -7.00 -32.93 18.64
C SER A 285 -5.71 -33.13 19.45
N ASP A 286 -5.80 -33.02 20.78
CA ASP A 286 -5.10 -33.92 21.69
C ASP A 286 -5.99 -34.13 22.94
N PRO A 287 -6.10 -35.36 23.47
CA PRO A 287 -7.00 -35.68 24.57
C PRO A 287 -6.26 -35.53 25.91
N ASP A 288 -6.98 -35.01 26.91
CA ASP A 288 -6.90 -35.36 28.35
C ASP A 288 -7.13 -34.12 29.22
N GLY A 289 -8.11 -34.19 30.12
CA GLY A 289 -8.23 -33.26 31.25
C GLY A 289 -9.65 -32.85 31.60
N ASP A 290 -10.29 -33.68 32.40
CA ASP A 290 -11.51 -33.42 33.17
C ASP A 290 -11.37 -32.19 34.09
N GLU A 291 -12.37 -31.31 34.15
CA GLU A 291 -13.04 -30.86 35.39
C GLU A 291 -13.87 -29.57 35.23
N SER A 292 -15.00 -29.61 35.95
CA SER A 292 -16.09 -28.65 36.08
C SER A 292 -15.73 -27.22 36.51
N GLY A 293 -16.43 -26.24 35.94
CA GLY A 293 -16.51 -24.88 36.48
C GLY A 293 -17.68 -24.09 35.90
N GLN A 294 -18.78 -23.98 36.64
CA GLN A 294 -19.87 -23.05 36.35
C GLN A 294 -19.37 -21.60 36.44
N GLY A 295 -19.56 -20.83 35.38
CA GLY A 295 -19.28 -19.39 35.36
C GLY A 295 -20.19 -18.70 34.34
N GLN A 296 -21.26 -18.07 34.83
CA GLN A 296 -22.01 -17.07 34.09
C GLN A 296 -21.07 -15.92 33.68
N HIS A 297 -20.87 -15.74 32.38
CA HIS A 297 -20.37 -14.49 31.82
C HIS A 297 -21.42 -13.91 30.88
N ASP A 298 -22.29 -13.11 31.49
CA ASP A 298 -22.95 -11.97 30.85
C ASP A 298 -21.88 -10.95 30.42
N GLY A 299 -22.08 -10.33 29.26
CA GLY A 299 -21.20 -9.29 28.73
C GLY A 299 -20.65 -9.60 27.33
N THR A 300 -21.47 -9.41 26.30
CA THR A 300 -20.98 -9.13 24.95
C THR A 300 -20.22 -7.80 24.99
N VAL A 301 -18.91 -7.87 25.17
CA VAL A 301 -18.03 -6.73 24.93
C VAL A 301 -18.10 -6.43 23.44
N LYS A 302 -18.84 -5.39 23.05
CA LYS A 302 -18.69 -4.77 21.73
C LYS A 302 -17.25 -4.30 21.64
N GLU A 303 -16.42 -5.09 20.97
CA GLU A 303 -15.03 -4.75 20.69
C GLU A 303 -15.03 -3.41 19.96
N THR A 304 -14.76 -2.34 20.70
CA THR A 304 -14.71 -0.99 20.16
C THR A 304 -13.45 -0.97 19.32
N GLN A 305 -13.58 -1.16 18.00
CA GLN A 305 -12.43 -1.24 17.10
C GLN A 305 -11.52 -0.03 17.34
N VAL A 306 -10.38 -0.30 17.98
CA VAL A 306 -9.34 0.70 18.20
C VAL A 306 -8.83 1.09 16.81
N ALA A 307 -8.91 2.37 16.46
CA ALA A 307 -8.37 2.88 15.21
C ALA A 307 -6.88 2.51 15.14
N ARG A 308 -6.53 1.65 14.19
CA ARG A 308 -5.15 1.18 13.99
C ARG A 308 -4.31 2.27 13.34
N PRO A 309 -2.99 2.28 13.55
CA PRO A 309 -2.11 3.16 12.81
C PRO A 309 -2.32 3.04 11.29
N VAL A 310 -2.24 4.15 10.56
CA VAL A 310 -2.45 4.22 9.11
C VAL A 310 -1.36 3.45 8.38
N GLY A 311 -1.71 2.33 7.76
CA GLY A 311 -0.81 1.58 6.87
C GLY A 311 -1.01 1.92 5.40
N LEU A 312 -2.27 2.03 4.98
CA LEU A 312 -2.68 2.26 3.60
C LEU A 312 -3.71 3.38 3.52
N LEU A 313 -3.58 4.22 2.48
CA LEU A 313 -4.52 5.31 2.19
C LEU A 313 -4.95 5.29 0.74
N THR A 314 -6.22 5.55 0.50
CA THR A 314 -6.78 5.79 -0.84
C THR A 314 -7.69 7.03 -0.79
N LEU A 315 -8.23 7.43 -1.93
CA LEU A 315 -9.23 8.47 -2.06
C LEU A 315 -10.28 8.05 -3.08
N ARG A 316 -11.37 8.81 -3.16
CA ARG A 316 -12.42 8.55 -4.14
C ARG A 316 -11.86 8.68 -5.56
N LEU A 317 -12.16 7.70 -6.41
CA LEU A 317 -11.92 7.81 -7.84
C LEU A 317 -13.25 8.00 -8.55
N GLN A 318 -13.34 9.07 -9.33
CA GLN A 318 -14.53 9.37 -10.10
C GLN A 318 -14.17 9.65 -11.56
N ASN A 319 -15.19 9.68 -12.40
CA ASN A 319 -15.01 10.07 -13.79
C ASN A 319 -15.40 11.52 -14.08
N ALA A 320 -15.36 11.92 -15.36
CA ALA A 320 -15.68 13.30 -15.77
C ALA A 320 -17.14 13.68 -15.47
N SER A 321 -18.05 12.70 -15.35
CA SER A 321 -19.43 12.92 -14.92
C SER A 321 -19.63 13.01 -13.40
N GLY A 322 -18.56 12.87 -12.62
CA GLY A 322 -18.62 12.85 -11.14
C GLY A 322 -19.13 11.53 -10.55
N ARG A 323 -19.32 10.51 -11.39
CA ARG A 323 -19.73 9.17 -10.95
C ARG A 323 -18.54 8.41 -10.40
N ASP A 324 -18.80 7.67 -9.34
CA ASP A 324 -17.80 6.81 -8.72
C ASP A 324 -17.39 5.67 -9.67
N VAL A 325 -16.09 5.49 -9.84
CA VAL A 325 -15.52 4.41 -10.66
C VAL A 325 -14.61 3.49 -9.85
N ASP A 326 -14.33 3.82 -8.59
CA ASP A 326 -13.58 2.95 -7.68
C ASP A 326 -14.43 1.75 -7.26
N ARG A 327 -14.05 0.56 -7.72
CA ARG A 327 -14.69 -0.70 -7.31
C ARG A 327 -13.90 -1.48 -6.27
N GLY A 328 -12.83 -0.90 -5.72
CA GLY A 328 -11.92 -1.55 -4.78
C GLY A 328 -12.00 -1.03 -3.34
N SER A 329 -12.54 0.17 -3.11
CA SER A 329 -12.59 0.78 -1.78
C SER A 329 -13.92 0.58 -1.05
N TRP A 330 -13.93 -0.22 0.02
CA TRP A 330 -15.15 -0.58 0.75
C TRP A 330 -14.95 -0.74 2.26
N ARG A 331 -16.03 -0.55 3.00
CA ARG A 331 -16.18 -0.89 4.42
C ARG A 331 -17.20 -2.01 4.59
N GLY A 332 -16.88 -3.01 5.41
CA GLY A 332 -17.72 -4.17 5.67
C GLY A 332 -17.48 -5.33 4.70
N TYR A 333 -18.00 -6.49 5.07
CA TYR A 333 -17.75 -7.77 4.39
C TYR A 333 -18.97 -8.35 3.68
N GLY A 334 -20.11 -7.65 3.71
CA GLY A 334 -21.34 -8.08 3.04
C GLY A 334 -21.25 -7.99 1.51
N ARG A 335 -22.36 -8.32 0.85
CA ARG A 335 -22.52 -8.16 -0.61
C ARG A 335 -22.17 -6.72 -1.00
N ARG A 336 -21.46 -6.57 -2.13
CA ARG A 336 -21.16 -5.26 -2.71
C ARG A 336 -22.24 -4.88 -3.73
N PRO A 337 -22.64 -3.61 -3.82
CA PRO A 337 -23.50 -3.15 -4.89
C PRO A 337 -22.77 -3.28 -6.23
N THR A 338 -23.48 -3.71 -7.27
CA THR A 338 -23.00 -3.57 -8.66
C THR A 338 -22.84 -2.09 -9.01
N ALA A 339 -22.11 -1.78 -10.09
CA ALA A 339 -21.95 -0.39 -10.53
C ALA A 339 -23.28 0.32 -10.81
N TRP A 340 -24.25 -0.43 -11.38
CA TRP A 340 -25.59 0.09 -11.60
C TRP A 340 -26.33 0.33 -10.27
N GLU A 341 -26.33 -0.63 -9.34
CA GLU A 341 -26.97 -0.45 -8.02
C GLU A 341 -26.37 0.73 -7.27
N LEU A 342 -25.03 0.86 -7.28
CA LEU A 342 -24.33 1.99 -6.65
C LEU A 342 -24.77 3.32 -7.25
N SER A 343 -24.91 3.42 -8.58
CA SER A 343 -25.45 4.62 -9.22
C SER A 343 -26.90 4.92 -8.79
N GLN A 344 -27.75 3.89 -8.63
CA GLN A 344 -29.13 4.13 -8.17
C GLN A 344 -29.15 4.62 -6.72
N ILE A 345 -28.25 4.10 -5.87
CA ILE A 345 -28.12 4.53 -4.48
C ILE A 345 -27.62 5.98 -4.41
N LEU A 346 -26.52 6.30 -5.09
CA LEU A 346 -25.87 7.61 -5.00
C LEU A 346 -26.64 8.70 -5.75
N ASP A 347 -27.13 8.42 -6.95
CA ASP A 347 -27.71 9.46 -7.83
C ASP A 347 -29.22 9.64 -7.58
N LYS A 348 -29.91 8.59 -7.15
CA LYS A 348 -31.38 8.60 -6.98
C LYS A 348 -31.85 8.38 -5.55
N GLY A 349 -30.95 8.14 -4.59
CA GLY A 349 -31.31 7.80 -3.22
C GLY A 349 -32.12 6.49 -3.12
N HIS A 350 -32.00 5.59 -4.10
CA HIS A 350 -32.75 4.33 -4.10
C HIS A 350 -32.23 3.39 -3.01
N SER A 351 -33.14 2.71 -2.32
CA SER A 351 -32.82 1.70 -1.31
C SER A 351 -33.21 0.31 -1.81
N PHE A 352 -32.31 -0.66 -1.67
CA PHE A 352 -32.52 -2.06 -2.04
C PHE A 352 -32.83 -2.92 -0.80
N LYS A 353 -33.63 -3.98 -1.00
CA LYS A 353 -33.93 -4.94 0.07
C LYS A 353 -32.64 -5.60 0.58
N GLY A 354 -32.41 -5.56 1.89
CA GLY A 354 -31.20 -6.11 2.52
C GLY A 354 -29.95 -5.23 2.38
N GLN A 355 -30.05 -4.02 1.82
CA GLN A 355 -28.90 -3.12 1.63
C GLN A 355 -28.20 -2.71 2.93
N LYS A 356 -28.89 -2.81 4.07
CA LYS A 356 -28.30 -2.54 5.40
C LYS A 356 -27.08 -3.44 5.68
N ASP A 357 -27.12 -4.69 5.21
CA ASP A 357 -26.08 -5.70 5.45
C ASP A 357 -25.00 -5.70 4.35
N TRP A 358 -25.12 -4.82 3.35
CA TRP A 358 -24.16 -4.71 2.25
C TRP A 358 -22.91 -3.94 2.70
N ALA A 359 -21.78 -4.31 2.10
CA ALA A 359 -20.57 -3.50 2.19
C ALA A 359 -20.84 -2.12 1.56
N LYS A 360 -20.28 -1.07 2.17
CA LYS A 360 -20.46 0.32 1.75
C LYS A 360 -19.25 0.77 0.94
N ALA A 361 -19.48 1.31 -0.26
CA ALA A 361 -18.43 1.94 -1.06
C ALA A 361 -17.88 3.16 -0.32
N LEU A 362 -16.61 3.50 -0.57
CA LEU A 362 -16.05 4.76 -0.08
C LEU A 362 -16.96 5.95 -0.46
N ALA A 363 -17.49 5.99 -1.68
CA ALA A 363 -18.42 7.02 -2.13
C ALA A 363 -19.69 7.16 -1.28
N GLN A 364 -20.20 6.07 -0.70
CA GLN A 364 -21.37 6.10 0.19
C GLN A 364 -21.03 6.66 1.58
N LEU A 365 -19.76 6.62 1.96
CA LEU A 365 -19.28 7.00 3.29
C LEU A 365 -18.74 8.44 3.35
N LEU A 366 -18.50 9.07 2.20
CA LEU A 366 -17.97 10.43 2.08
C LEU A 366 -18.94 11.55 2.46
N PRO A 367 -20.25 11.49 2.16
CA PRO A 367 -21.16 12.59 2.47
C PRO A 367 -21.10 13.00 3.95
N GLY A 368 -20.87 14.29 4.20
CA GLY A 368 -20.78 14.85 5.56
C GLY A 368 -19.42 14.71 6.26
N THR A 369 -18.41 14.14 5.59
CA THR A 369 -17.03 14.09 6.09
C THR A 369 -16.23 15.33 5.69
N ARG A 370 -15.17 15.63 6.44
CA ARG A 370 -14.24 16.75 6.18
C ARG A 370 -12.90 16.28 5.62
N ASP A 371 -12.14 17.19 5.02
CA ASP A 371 -10.84 16.90 4.38
C ASP A 371 -9.77 16.39 5.38
N GLU A 372 -9.93 16.73 6.66
CA GLU A 372 -9.05 16.28 7.73
C GLU A 372 -9.35 14.85 8.19
N GLU A 373 -10.55 14.36 7.90
CA GLU A 373 -11.08 13.11 8.42
C GLU A 373 -10.71 11.91 7.55
N LEU A 374 -10.71 10.74 8.17
CA LEU A 374 -10.38 9.45 7.57
C LEU A 374 -11.57 8.50 7.72
N ILE A 375 -11.84 7.78 6.65
CA ILE A 375 -12.89 6.76 6.61
C ILE A 375 -12.20 5.41 6.73
N GLN A 376 -12.48 4.65 7.78
CA GLN A 376 -11.92 3.30 7.90
C GLN A 376 -12.44 2.43 6.76
N LEU A 377 -11.57 1.59 6.19
CA LEU A 377 -11.89 0.67 5.11
C LEU A 377 -11.42 -0.76 5.46
N ASP A 378 -12.14 -1.75 4.91
CA ASP A 378 -11.76 -3.17 4.95
C ASP A 378 -11.14 -3.62 3.62
N ALA A 379 -11.23 -2.80 2.57
CA ALA A 379 -10.57 -2.97 1.27
C ALA A 379 -10.26 -1.60 0.65
N VAL A 380 -9.15 -1.49 -0.07
CA VAL A 380 -8.73 -0.27 -0.77
C VAL A 380 -8.69 -0.48 -2.28
N GLY A 381 -8.97 0.58 -3.04
CA GLY A 381 -8.69 0.66 -4.48
C GLY A 381 -7.18 0.76 -4.76
N GLY A 382 -6.77 0.34 -5.96
CA GLY A 382 -5.36 0.30 -6.36
C GLY A 382 -4.90 1.49 -7.19
N SER A 383 -5.82 2.29 -7.75
CA SER A 383 -5.49 3.28 -8.77
C SER A 383 -4.79 4.51 -8.24
N VAL A 384 -5.14 4.93 -7.02
CA VAL A 384 -4.35 5.91 -6.28
C VAL A 384 -4.23 5.42 -4.85
N LEU A 385 -3.13 4.73 -4.56
CA LEU A 385 -2.94 4.01 -3.30
C LEU A 385 -1.60 4.36 -2.67
N TYR A 386 -1.65 4.94 -1.48
CA TYR A 386 -0.48 5.07 -0.62
C TYR A 386 -0.29 3.82 0.23
N MET A 387 0.97 3.41 0.39
CA MET A 387 1.39 2.34 1.29
C MET A 387 2.64 2.76 2.06
N ARG A 388 2.73 2.38 3.34
CA ARG A 388 4.01 2.43 4.06
C ARG A 388 5.01 1.45 3.45
N ALA A 389 6.22 1.93 3.18
CA ALA A 389 7.28 1.10 2.62
C ALA A 389 7.71 -0.03 3.57
N GLU A 390 7.64 0.21 4.88
CA GLU A 390 7.96 -0.79 5.92
C GLU A 390 7.08 -2.04 5.83
N LEU A 391 5.77 -1.88 5.62
CA LEU A 391 4.86 -3.01 5.48
C LEU A 391 5.26 -3.93 4.34
N VAL A 392 5.70 -3.35 3.22
CA VAL A 392 6.14 -4.12 2.07
C VAL A 392 7.43 -4.88 2.37
N ARG A 393 8.36 -4.28 3.12
CA ARG A 393 9.60 -4.95 3.57
C ARG A 393 9.32 -6.08 4.55
N GLU A 394 8.28 -5.93 5.37
CA GLU A 394 7.81 -6.96 6.30
C GLU A 394 6.99 -8.07 5.63
N GLY A 395 6.70 -7.94 4.32
CA GLY A 395 6.08 -8.98 3.51
C GLY A 395 4.66 -8.67 3.02
N LEU A 396 4.15 -7.45 3.20
CA LEU A 396 2.91 -7.02 2.59
C LEU A 396 3.06 -6.98 1.06
N VAL A 397 2.31 -7.84 0.37
CA VAL A 397 2.29 -7.95 -1.09
C VAL A 397 0.85 -7.91 -1.59
N PHE A 398 0.65 -7.50 -2.84
CA PHE A 398 -0.63 -7.65 -3.52
C PHE A 398 -0.94 -9.14 -3.65
N PRO A 399 -2.01 -9.66 -3.03
CA PRO A 399 -2.26 -11.09 -3.03
C PRO A 399 -2.59 -11.60 -4.44
N VAL A 400 -1.84 -12.61 -4.87
CA VAL A 400 -2.03 -13.29 -6.18
C VAL A 400 -3.02 -14.45 -6.10
N TYR A 401 -3.48 -14.76 -4.88
CA TYR A 401 -4.49 -15.77 -4.58
C TYR A 401 -5.53 -15.16 -3.63
N ARG A 402 -6.68 -15.82 -3.49
CA ARG A 402 -7.72 -15.37 -2.56
C ARG A 402 -7.27 -15.63 -1.14
N ILE A 403 -7.22 -14.58 -0.33
CA ILE A 403 -6.88 -14.71 1.10
C ILE A 403 -8.11 -15.09 1.95
N ARG A 404 -9.32 -14.92 1.40
CA ARG A 404 -10.56 -15.23 2.10
C ARG A 404 -11.55 -15.97 1.20
N GLU A 405 -12.15 -17.03 1.73
CA GLU A 405 -13.33 -17.69 1.14
C GLU A 405 -14.61 -16.94 1.55
N GLY A 406 -15.52 -16.78 0.60
CA GLY A 406 -16.83 -16.17 0.81
C GLY A 406 -17.64 -16.19 -0.48
N ASP A 407 -18.93 -16.53 -0.38
CA ASP A 407 -19.84 -16.94 -1.47
C ASP A 407 -20.24 -15.84 -2.48
N HIS A 408 -19.43 -14.80 -2.66
CA HIS A 408 -19.77 -13.67 -3.50
C HIS A 408 -18.73 -13.50 -4.61
N GLU A 409 -19.15 -13.82 -5.83
CA GLU A 409 -18.31 -13.90 -7.03
C GLU A 409 -17.54 -12.61 -7.38
N GLU A 410 -17.89 -11.47 -6.77
CA GLU A 410 -17.38 -10.12 -7.07
C GLU A 410 -16.63 -9.42 -5.92
N GLY A 411 -16.27 -10.14 -4.85
CA GLY A 411 -15.46 -9.59 -3.75
C GLY A 411 -14.48 -10.58 -3.15
N ASN A 412 -13.48 -10.92 -3.95
CA ASN A 412 -12.70 -12.15 -3.81
C ASN A 412 -11.41 -12.03 -2.99
N GLY A 413 -11.12 -10.89 -2.35
CA GLY A 413 -9.94 -10.75 -1.47
C GLY A 413 -8.59 -10.91 -2.18
N GLY A 414 -8.57 -10.81 -3.52
CA GLY A 414 -7.36 -10.79 -4.34
C GLY A 414 -6.94 -9.36 -4.69
N GLU A 415 -5.66 -9.19 -5.05
CA GLU A 415 -5.04 -7.92 -5.46
C GLU A 415 -5.10 -6.81 -4.40
N THR A 416 -6.04 -5.88 -4.47
CA THR A 416 -6.09 -4.73 -3.55
C THR A 416 -6.98 -5.00 -2.33
N GLU A 417 -7.97 -5.88 -2.47
CA GLU A 417 -8.93 -6.22 -1.42
C GLU A 417 -8.28 -7.01 -0.28
N GLY A 418 -7.31 -7.87 -0.62
CA GLY A 418 -6.58 -8.66 0.36
C GLY A 418 -5.49 -7.88 1.11
N LEU A 419 -5.09 -6.69 0.62
CA LEU A 419 -4.06 -5.87 1.27
C LEU A 419 -4.48 -5.47 2.68
N CYS A 420 -5.71 -4.98 2.85
CA CYS A 420 -6.20 -4.50 4.14
C CYS A 420 -6.38 -5.63 5.15
N TYR A 421 -6.75 -6.82 4.68
CA TYR A 421 -6.80 -8.01 5.52
C TYR A 421 -5.42 -8.34 6.11
N VAL A 422 -4.39 -8.40 5.26
CA VAL A 422 -3.02 -8.72 5.69
C VAL A 422 -2.44 -7.60 6.55
N ALA A 423 -2.56 -6.34 6.11
CA ALA A 423 -2.12 -5.18 6.89
C ALA A 423 -2.78 -5.13 8.27
N GLY A 424 -4.05 -5.50 8.35
CA GLY A 424 -4.78 -5.63 9.61
C GLY A 424 -4.16 -6.65 10.58
N ARG A 425 -3.70 -7.80 10.07
CA ARG A 425 -2.98 -8.81 10.86
C ARG A 425 -1.58 -8.34 11.28
N MET A 426 -0.98 -7.44 10.52
CA MET A 426 0.27 -6.76 10.86
C MET A 426 0.07 -5.61 11.86
N GLY A 427 -1.17 -5.32 12.29
CA GLY A 427 -1.47 -4.25 13.25
C GLY A 427 -1.78 -2.89 12.63
N TRP A 428 -1.93 -2.80 11.31
CA TRP A 428 -2.15 -1.55 10.57
C TRP A 428 -3.58 -1.43 10.04
N GLY A 429 -4.03 -0.19 9.85
CA GLY A 429 -5.35 0.15 9.33
C GLY A 429 -5.30 0.65 7.88
N CYS A 430 -6.43 0.44 7.19
CA CYS A 430 -6.69 1.01 5.87
C CYS A 430 -7.72 2.13 5.96
N TYR A 431 -7.48 3.21 5.22
CA TYR A 431 -8.35 4.38 5.27
C TYR A 431 -8.55 5.02 3.90
N GLY A 432 -9.72 5.61 3.69
CA GLY A 432 -10.00 6.57 2.62
C GLY A 432 -9.89 8.00 3.14
N LEU A 433 -9.36 8.92 2.34
CA LEU A 433 -9.41 10.36 2.62
C LEU A 433 -10.86 10.86 2.54
N GLY A 434 -11.29 11.63 3.55
CA GLY A 434 -12.62 12.23 3.62
C GLY A 434 -12.77 13.50 2.79
N GLY A 435 -13.97 14.09 2.83
CA GLY A 435 -14.25 15.41 2.26
C GLY A 435 -14.08 15.47 0.74
N SER A 436 -13.31 16.45 0.29
CA SER A 436 -13.16 16.85 -1.11
C SER A 436 -12.04 16.11 -1.85
N TRP A 437 -11.29 15.23 -1.19
CA TRP A 437 -10.21 14.45 -1.81
C TRP A 437 -10.76 13.43 -2.81
N HIS A 438 -10.65 13.74 -4.10
CA HIS A 438 -10.99 12.82 -5.19
C HIS A 438 -10.03 12.98 -6.38
N ALA A 439 -9.81 11.89 -7.12
CA ALA A 439 -9.05 11.86 -8.37
C ALA A 439 -9.99 11.58 -9.56
N LEU A 440 -9.57 11.98 -10.77
CA LEU A 440 -10.30 11.68 -12.01
C LEU A 440 -9.63 10.55 -12.78
N HIS A 441 -10.42 9.60 -13.25
CA HIS A 441 -10.01 8.53 -14.16
C HIS A 441 -10.37 8.86 -15.61
N ALA A 442 -9.57 8.43 -16.58
CA ALA A 442 -9.92 8.47 -18.00
C ALA A 442 -11.12 7.55 -18.24
N ASP A 443 -12.29 8.11 -18.55
CA ASP A 443 -13.48 7.32 -18.87
C ASP A 443 -13.21 6.34 -20.04
N PHE A 444 -13.29 5.03 -19.80
CA PHE A 444 -13.37 4.00 -20.84
C PHE A 444 -14.81 3.54 -21.03
#